data_AF-A0A8C0I207-F1
#
_entry.id   AF-A0A8C0I207-F1
#
_cell.length_a   1.000
_cell.length_b   1.000
_cell.length_c   1.000
_cell.angle_alpha   90.00
_cell.angle_beta   90.00
_cell.angle_gamma   90.00
#
_symmetry.space_group_name_H-M   'P 1'
#
loop_
_entity.id
_entity.type
_entity.pdbx_description
1 polymer ?
#
loop_
_entity_poly.entity_id
_entity_poly.type
_entity_poly.pdbx_seq_one_letter_code
_entity_poly.pdbx_strand_id
1 'polypeptide(L)'
;MTFNLTKIIKTSSSFEFRTWDPEGVIFYGDTNPEDDWFVLGLQDGRPEIQLHNHWAQLTVGAGPRLDDGRWHQLVPTLDGCLHRDDWLDQQAQTSASVPTSLRSCAVESQPGIFFLPGTGAEFSLQDIPWPHEEPWAFSLDLRLQLAAGSGHLLALGSPENPSWLSLQLQDQKVVLSSVSGPGLDLPLVLGITLQLKLTVSRVVLSQGTKKEILALPPMGPGSLLNLWAQTQGRLFLGALPGEASSASFCLDGLWAQGQRLDVDRALSRSQDIWTHSCPQSPGNGTDTTH
;
A
#
# COMPACT_ATOMS: atom_id res chain seq x y z
N MET A 1 25.08 1.46 -29.62
CA MET A 1 24.56 2.25 -30.75
C MET A 1 25.05 3.68 -30.55
N THR A 2 25.49 4.40 -31.59
CA THR A 2 26.10 5.74 -31.45
C THR A 2 25.21 6.75 -32.18
N PHE A 3 24.58 7.66 -31.44
CA PHE A 3 23.68 8.66 -31.98
C PHE A 3 24.36 10.02 -32.13
N ASN A 4 24.03 10.74 -33.20
CA ASN A 4 24.54 12.08 -33.44
C ASN A 4 23.49 13.12 -33.04
N LEU A 5 23.68 13.70 -31.85
CA LEU A 5 22.78 14.64 -31.20
C LEU A 5 22.61 15.98 -31.94
N THR A 6 23.51 16.33 -32.88
CA THR A 6 23.40 17.58 -33.67
C THR A 6 22.24 17.59 -34.68
N LYS A 7 21.54 16.45 -34.87
CA LYS A 7 20.41 16.32 -35.79
C LYS A 7 19.03 16.32 -35.11
N ILE A 8 18.97 16.35 -33.77
CA ILE A 8 17.71 16.31 -33.03
C ILE A 8 17.24 17.77 -32.80
N ILE A 9 16.14 18.15 -33.46
CA ILE A 9 15.64 19.54 -33.50
C ILE A 9 14.51 19.75 -32.48
N LYS A 10 13.84 18.67 -32.07
CA LYS A 10 12.79 18.68 -31.04
C LYS A 10 12.70 17.30 -30.40
N THR A 11 12.52 17.28 -29.09
CA THR A 11 12.37 16.09 -28.29
C THR A 11 10.99 16.13 -27.62
N SER A 12 10.05 15.29 -28.05
CA SER A 12 8.77 15.11 -27.37
C SER A 12 8.59 13.66 -26.97
N SER A 13 8.36 13.42 -25.68
CA SER A 13 7.95 12.12 -25.16
C SER A 13 6.47 12.19 -24.80
N SER A 14 5.73 11.13 -25.08
CA SER A 14 4.34 10.99 -24.62
C SER A 14 4.08 9.58 -24.14
N PHE A 15 3.32 9.44 -23.06
CA PHE A 15 2.92 8.15 -22.51
C PHE A 15 1.52 8.24 -21.89
N GLU A 16 0.85 7.10 -21.78
CA GLU A 16 -0.43 6.99 -21.08
C GLU A 16 -0.19 6.60 -19.61
N PHE A 17 -0.91 7.23 -18.70
CA PHE A 17 -0.75 7.07 -17.26
C PHE A 17 -2.11 6.93 -16.57
N ARG A 18 -2.21 6.04 -15.59
CA ARG A 18 -3.42 5.77 -14.80
C ARG A 18 -3.01 5.40 -13.37
N THR A 19 -3.55 6.10 -12.37
CA THR A 19 -3.32 5.77 -10.96
C THR A 19 -4.49 6.19 -10.06
N TRP A 20 -4.54 5.66 -8.85
CA TRP A 20 -5.30 6.20 -7.71
C TRP A 20 -4.38 6.73 -6.60
N ASP A 21 -3.07 6.56 -6.76
CA ASP A 21 -2.06 7.06 -5.83
C ASP A 21 -1.90 8.58 -6.02
N PRO A 22 -2.15 9.41 -4.99
CA PRO A 22 -1.99 10.85 -5.09
C PRO A 22 -0.51 11.28 -5.12
N GLU A 23 0.44 10.43 -4.75
CA GLU A 23 1.85 10.81 -4.64
C GLU A 23 2.78 9.76 -5.25
N GLY A 24 3.81 10.18 -5.99
CA GLY A 24 4.77 9.22 -6.54
C GLY A 24 5.60 9.78 -7.68
N VAL A 25 6.73 9.11 -7.98
CA VAL A 25 7.59 9.47 -9.10
C VAL A 25 7.14 8.72 -10.35
N ILE A 26 6.87 9.46 -11.42
CA ILE A 26 6.51 8.91 -12.74
C ILE A 26 7.77 8.74 -13.59
N PHE A 27 8.60 9.78 -13.64
CA PHE A 27 9.84 9.80 -14.41
C PHE A 27 10.92 10.53 -13.63
N TYR A 28 12.13 9.99 -13.67
CA TYR A 28 13.32 10.62 -13.13
C TYR A 28 14.40 10.57 -14.20
N GLY A 29 15.13 11.66 -14.36
CA GLY A 29 16.29 11.70 -15.23
C GLY A 29 17.36 12.64 -14.67
N ASP A 30 18.61 12.26 -14.85
CA ASP A 30 19.76 13.07 -14.47
C ASP A 30 20.85 13.01 -15.53
N THR A 31 21.72 14.02 -15.51
CA THR A 31 23.04 13.95 -16.16
C THR A 31 24.16 13.82 -15.13
N ASN A 32 23.90 14.31 -13.92
CA ASN A 32 24.70 14.12 -12.72
C ASN A 32 23.75 14.07 -11.50
N PRO A 33 23.63 12.95 -10.78
CA PRO A 33 22.68 12.81 -9.67
C PRO A 33 22.86 13.84 -8.55
N GLU A 34 24.05 14.40 -8.40
CA GLU A 34 24.32 15.39 -7.35
C GLU A 34 23.84 16.80 -7.71
N ASP A 35 23.97 17.21 -8.97
CA ASP A 35 23.87 18.63 -9.36
C ASP A 35 23.02 18.90 -10.62
N ASP A 36 22.53 17.88 -11.33
CA ASP A 36 21.71 18.06 -12.54
C ASP A 36 20.72 16.92 -12.73
N TRP A 37 19.51 17.11 -12.19
CA TRP A 37 18.42 16.15 -12.22
C TRP A 37 17.05 16.82 -12.39
N PHE A 38 16.10 16.05 -12.90
CA PHE A 38 14.69 16.41 -12.92
C PHE A 38 13.81 15.22 -12.55
N VAL A 39 12.66 15.54 -11.97
CA VAL A 39 11.63 14.58 -11.58
C VAL A 39 10.29 15.06 -12.15
N LEU A 40 9.56 14.15 -12.78
CA LEU A 40 8.13 14.28 -13.01
C LEU A 40 7.43 13.31 -12.06
N GLY A 41 6.54 13.82 -11.23
CA GLY A 41 5.78 13.03 -10.27
C GLY A 41 4.37 13.55 -10.07
N LEU A 42 3.69 12.96 -9.10
CA LEU A 42 2.45 13.47 -8.53
C LEU A 42 2.69 13.95 -7.11
N GLN A 43 2.06 15.07 -6.78
CA GLN A 43 1.88 15.55 -5.41
C GLN A 43 0.43 16.02 -5.24
N ASP A 44 -0.27 15.51 -4.22
CA ASP A 44 -1.72 15.72 -4.01
C ASP A 44 -2.56 15.43 -5.28
N GLY A 45 -2.18 14.37 -6.00
CA GLY A 45 -2.79 13.91 -7.24
C GLY A 45 -2.50 14.78 -8.46
N ARG A 46 -1.75 15.88 -8.32
CA ARG A 46 -1.44 16.81 -9.42
C ARG A 46 -0.04 16.55 -9.97
N PRO A 47 0.18 16.70 -11.29
CA PRO A 47 1.51 16.65 -11.89
C PRO A 47 2.41 17.72 -11.31
N GLU A 48 3.59 17.31 -10.88
CA GLU A 48 4.65 18.18 -10.42
C GLU A 48 5.95 17.88 -11.17
N ILE A 49 6.61 18.94 -11.62
CA ILE A 49 7.96 18.88 -12.16
C ILE A 49 8.89 19.53 -11.14
N GLN A 50 9.91 18.78 -10.73
CA GLN A 50 11.04 19.29 -9.98
C GLN A 50 12.27 19.27 -10.87
N LEU A 51 13.09 20.31 -10.82
CA LEU A 51 14.34 20.41 -11.55
C LEU A 51 15.38 21.08 -10.66
N HIS A 52 16.57 20.48 -10.63
CA HIS A 52 17.73 21.04 -9.96
C HIS A 52 18.89 21.00 -10.93
N ASN A 53 19.44 22.18 -11.23
CA ASN A 53 20.71 22.31 -11.92
C ASN A 53 21.53 23.45 -11.33
N HIS A 54 22.75 23.60 -11.82
CA HIS A 54 23.67 24.63 -11.38
C HIS A 54 23.19 26.09 -11.59
N TRP A 55 22.13 26.30 -12.36
CA TRP A 55 21.53 27.63 -12.58
C TRP A 55 20.24 27.84 -11.78
N ALA A 56 19.47 26.79 -11.47
CA ALA A 56 18.15 26.91 -10.89
C ALA A 56 17.74 25.66 -10.10
N GLN A 57 16.96 25.89 -9.05
CA GLN A 57 16.17 24.87 -8.37
C GLN A 57 14.70 25.28 -8.44
N LEU A 58 13.88 24.46 -9.08
CA LEU A 58 12.50 24.78 -9.42
C LEU A 58 11.58 23.61 -9.09
N THR A 59 10.43 23.93 -8.51
CA THR A 59 9.30 23.01 -8.33
C THR A 59 8.06 23.67 -8.89
N VAL A 60 7.40 23.01 -9.85
CA VAL A 60 6.16 23.51 -10.49
C VAL A 60 5.12 22.40 -10.48
N GLY A 61 4.09 22.57 -9.67
CA GLY A 61 2.84 21.80 -9.75
C GLY A 61 1.83 22.50 -10.67
N ALA A 62 1.34 21.80 -11.70
CA ALA A 62 0.37 22.38 -12.63
C ALA A 62 -0.58 21.34 -13.21
N GLY A 63 -1.78 21.79 -13.58
CA GLY A 63 -2.78 20.96 -14.25
C GLY A 63 -3.82 20.31 -13.32
N PRO A 64 -4.71 19.47 -13.90
CA PRO A 64 -5.73 18.75 -13.15
C PRO A 64 -5.15 17.61 -12.32
N ARG A 65 -5.97 17.03 -11.46
CA ARG A 65 -5.65 15.79 -10.76
C ARG A 65 -5.68 14.60 -11.72
N LEU A 66 -4.71 13.68 -11.60
CA LEU A 66 -4.56 12.48 -12.43
C LEU A 66 -4.78 11.17 -11.65
N ASP A 67 -5.06 11.25 -10.35
CA ASP A 67 -5.29 10.13 -9.43
C ASP A 67 -6.74 9.62 -9.43
N ASP A 68 -7.44 9.74 -10.57
CA ASP A 68 -8.86 9.40 -10.71
C ASP A 68 -9.12 7.98 -11.26
N GLY A 69 -8.07 7.20 -11.49
CA GLY A 69 -8.15 5.86 -12.07
C GLY A 69 -8.49 5.82 -13.55
N ARG A 70 -8.44 6.95 -14.28
CA ARG A 70 -8.62 7.00 -15.73
C ARG A 70 -7.28 7.08 -16.44
N TRP A 71 -7.27 6.71 -17.72
CA TRP A 71 -6.11 6.90 -18.58
C TRP A 71 -5.99 8.38 -18.97
N HIS A 72 -4.82 8.94 -18.71
CA HIS A 72 -4.43 10.30 -19.10
C HIS A 72 -3.23 10.24 -20.04
N GLN A 73 -3.26 11.04 -21.10
CA GLN A 73 -2.10 11.22 -21.95
C GLN A 73 -1.21 12.33 -21.35
N LEU A 74 0.00 11.96 -20.94
CA LEU A 74 1.01 12.91 -20.47
C LEU A 74 1.97 13.24 -21.61
N VAL A 75 2.11 14.54 -21.89
CA VAL A 75 3.06 15.07 -22.88
C VAL A 75 3.95 16.09 -22.18
N PRO A 76 5.01 15.66 -21.48
CA PRO A 76 5.99 16.58 -20.93
C PRO A 76 6.68 17.32 -22.08
N THR A 77 6.31 18.58 -22.30
CA THR A 77 7.02 19.49 -23.20
C THR A 77 8.24 20.04 -22.46
N LEU A 78 9.22 19.16 -22.23
CA LEU A 78 10.54 19.57 -21.80
C LEU A 78 11.32 19.97 -23.07
N ASP A 79 11.45 21.27 -23.30
CA ASP A 79 12.42 21.80 -24.27
C ASP A 79 13.85 21.69 -23.70
N GLY A 80 14.24 20.49 -23.29
CA GLY A 80 15.51 20.17 -22.64
C GLY A 80 16.15 18.95 -23.31
N CYS A 81 17.44 19.07 -23.64
CA CYS A 81 18.21 18.01 -24.28
C CYS A 81 18.94 17.20 -23.20
N LEU A 82 18.51 15.95 -22.98
CA LEU A 82 19.16 15.01 -22.05
C LEU A 82 20.26 14.22 -22.76
N HIS A 83 21.41 14.03 -22.11
CA HIS A 83 22.56 13.32 -22.65
C HIS A 83 22.75 11.95 -21.98
N ARG A 84 22.48 10.87 -22.76
CA ARG A 84 22.68 9.41 -22.49
C ARG A 84 21.86 8.85 -21.31
N ASP A 85 20.93 7.91 -21.48
CA ASP A 85 20.63 6.97 -22.55
C ASP A 85 19.13 6.95 -22.91
N ASP A 86 18.87 7.20 -24.19
CA ASP A 86 17.80 6.68 -25.06
C ASP A 86 16.35 6.71 -24.56
N TRP A 87 15.67 7.83 -24.76
CA TRP A 87 14.23 7.89 -25.04
C TRP A 87 14.00 9.07 -25.96
N LEU A 88 13.26 8.90 -27.07
CA LEU A 88 12.60 9.87 -27.98
C LEU A 88 12.46 9.26 -29.39
N ASP A 89 11.26 9.35 -29.98
CA ASP A 89 10.81 8.65 -31.21
C ASP A 89 11.85 8.39 -32.32
N GLN A 90 12.38 7.17 -32.36
CA GLN A 90 12.43 6.33 -33.56
C GLN A 90 12.22 4.86 -33.14
N GLN A 91 11.52 4.08 -33.98
CA GLN A 91 11.13 2.69 -33.77
C GLN A 91 12.24 1.81 -33.16
N ALA A 92 12.31 1.80 -31.83
CA ALA A 92 13.14 0.88 -31.09
C ALA A 92 12.25 -0.31 -30.70
N GLN A 93 12.41 -1.42 -31.41
CA GLN A 93 12.03 -2.71 -30.86
C GLN A 93 12.85 -2.90 -29.58
N THR A 94 12.18 -2.78 -28.44
CA THR A 94 12.75 -2.98 -27.10
C THR A 94 13.29 -4.40 -27.01
N SER A 95 14.60 -4.53 -27.22
CA SER A 95 15.39 -5.72 -26.90
C SER A 95 16.38 -5.33 -25.81
N ALA A 96 15.82 -4.95 -24.67
CA ALA A 96 16.52 -4.89 -23.40
C ALA A 96 15.74 -5.77 -22.44
N SER A 97 16.44 -6.68 -21.77
CA SER A 97 15.90 -7.56 -20.74
C SER A 97 15.22 -6.71 -19.66
N VAL A 98 13.91 -6.58 -19.81
CA VAL A 98 12.98 -6.07 -18.80
C VAL A 98 13.29 -6.79 -17.49
N PRO A 99 13.56 -6.10 -16.38
CA PRO A 99 13.61 -6.74 -15.08
C PRO A 99 12.36 -7.60 -14.92
N THR A 100 12.53 -8.87 -14.56
CA THR A 100 11.48 -9.90 -14.46
C THR A 100 10.36 -9.58 -13.45
N SER A 101 10.34 -8.37 -12.87
CA SER A 101 9.34 -7.87 -11.93
C SER A 101 8.39 -6.81 -12.50
N LEU A 102 8.53 -6.37 -13.76
CA LEU A 102 7.56 -5.48 -14.39
C LEU A 102 6.24 -6.24 -14.65
N ARG A 103 5.30 -6.11 -13.70
CA ARG A 103 3.97 -6.70 -13.77
C ARG A 103 3.09 -5.92 -14.75
N SER A 104 2.34 -6.64 -15.58
CA SER A 104 1.27 -6.06 -16.39
C SER A 104 0.20 -5.46 -15.47
N CYS A 105 -0.17 -4.20 -15.73
CA CYS A 105 -1.30 -3.56 -15.05
C CYS A 105 -2.57 -4.38 -15.30
N ALA A 106 -3.37 -4.62 -14.26
CA ALA A 106 -4.66 -5.28 -14.44
C ALA A 106 -5.57 -4.41 -15.35
N VAL A 107 -6.14 -5.01 -16.38
CA VAL A 107 -6.99 -4.31 -17.36
C VAL A 107 -8.21 -3.68 -16.68
N GLU A 108 -8.80 -4.42 -15.73
CA GLU A 108 -9.96 -4.02 -14.93
C GLU A 108 -9.61 -3.94 -13.44
N SER A 109 -9.33 -2.73 -12.96
CA SER A 109 -9.00 -2.44 -11.56
C SER A 109 -9.94 -1.40 -10.96
N GLN A 110 -9.94 -1.35 -9.63
CA GLN A 110 -10.73 -0.41 -8.81
C GLN A 110 -9.85 0.12 -7.67
N PRO A 111 -10.19 1.28 -7.07
CA PRO A 111 -9.43 1.81 -5.94
C PRO A 111 -9.47 0.84 -4.74
N GLY A 112 -8.32 0.68 -4.07
CA GLY A 112 -8.20 -0.14 -2.87
C GLY A 112 -6.76 -0.61 -2.63
N ILE A 113 -6.54 -1.40 -1.59
CA ILE A 113 -5.25 -2.01 -1.27
C ILE A 113 -5.40 -3.52 -1.43
N PHE A 114 -4.65 -4.14 -2.34
CA PHE A 114 -4.73 -5.57 -2.59
C PHE A 114 -3.53 -6.33 -2.04
N PHE A 115 -3.81 -7.25 -1.13
CA PHE A 115 -2.85 -8.21 -0.59
C PHE A 115 -2.98 -9.53 -1.34
N LEU A 116 -1.89 -9.94 -1.98
CA LEU A 116 -1.76 -11.27 -2.56
C LEU A 116 -1.45 -12.32 -1.48
N PRO A 117 -1.68 -13.62 -1.75
CA PRO A 117 -1.28 -14.69 -0.84
C PRO A 117 0.19 -14.58 -0.43
N GLY A 118 0.45 -14.68 0.88
CA GLY A 118 1.80 -14.61 1.44
C GLY A 118 2.41 -13.20 1.49
N THR A 119 1.69 -12.15 1.11
CA THR A 119 2.17 -10.77 1.23
C THR A 119 1.74 -10.13 2.54
N GLY A 120 2.57 -9.24 3.08
CA GLY A 120 2.28 -8.51 4.31
C GLY A 120 2.97 -7.16 4.41
N ALA A 121 2.43 -6.31 5.27
CA ALA A 121 2.98 -5.00 5.59
C ALA A 121 3.03 -4.80 7.12
N GLU A 122 4.01 -4.04 7.58
CA GLU A 122 4.29 -3.80 8.99
C GLU A 122 4.30 -2.29 9.26
N PHE A 123 3.59 -1.87 10.30
CA PHE A 123 3.59 -0.50 10.81
C PHE A 123 4.14 -0.48 12.23
N SER A 124 4.95 0.55 12.53
CA SER A 124 5.28 0.89 13.91
C SER A 124 4.04 1.50 14.58
N LEU A 125 3.68 1.02 15.78
CA LEU A 125 2.57 1.61 16.52
C LEU A 125 2.86 3.06 16.99
N GLN A 126 4.12 3.50 16.92
CA GLN A 126 4.51 4.89 17.19
C GLN A 126 4.16 5.85 16.06
N ASP A 127 4.05 5.34 14.82
CA ASP A 127 3.80 6.15 13.61
C ASP A 127 2.32 6.23 13.24
N ILE A 128 1.46 5.52 13.99
CA ILE A 128 0.01 5.57 13.83
C ILE A 128 -0.63 6.41 14.96
N PRO A 129 -1.88 6.88 14.78
CA PRO A 129 -2.55 7.68 15.80
C PRO A 129 -2.58 7.01 17.17
N TRP A 130 -2.23 7.78 18.19
CA TRP A 130 -2.18 7.29 19.55
C TRP A 130 -3.58 6.88 20.07
N PRO A 131 -3.65 5.88 20.97
CA PRO A 131 -4.86 5.57 21.71
C PRO A 131 -5.42 6.80 22.44
N HIS A 132 -6.74 6.88 22.60
CA HIS A 132 -7.31 7.87 23.54
C HIS A 132 -6.80 7.56 24.94
N GLU A 133 -6.49 8.58 25.75
CA GLU A 133 -5.92 8.36 27.08
C GLU A 133 -6.99 8.02 28.14
N GLU A 134 -8.19 8.61 28.06
CA GLU A 134 -9.27 8.35 29.04
C GLU A 134 -10.68 8.27 28.42
N PRO A 135 -11.35 7.09 28.49
CA PRO A 135 -10.78 5.79 28.83
C PRO A 135 -9.84 5.29 27.72
N TRP A 136 -8.79 4.53 28.08
CA TRP A 136 -7.89 3.94 27.08
C TRP A 136 -8.65 3.12 26.06
N ALA A 137 -8.57 3.56 24.80
CA ALA A 137 -9.23 2.90 23.69
C ALA A 137 -8.47 3.12 22.38
N PHE A 138 -8.30 2.04 21.64
CA PHE A 138 -7.74 2.04 20.29
C PHE A 138 -8.70 1.35 19.33
N SER A 139 -8.90 1.92 18.15
CA SER A 139 -9.83 1.38 17.14
C SER A 139 -9.13 1.18 15.80
N LEU A 140 -9.40 0.03 15.20
CA LEU A 140 -9.03 -0.29 13.83
C LEU A 140 -10.27 -0.64 13.05
N ASP A 141 -10.46 0.02 11.91
CA ASP A 141 -11.57 -0.23 11.01
C ASP A 141 -11.03 -0.71 9.67
N LEU A 142 -11.55 -1.85 9.18
CA LEU A 142 -11.18 -2.44 7.91
C LEU A 142 -12.43 -2.59 7.06
N ARG A 143 -12.35 -2.20 5.78
CA ARG A 143 -13.45 -2.41 4.85
C ARG A 143 -12.99 -3.31 3.71
N LEU A 144 -13.38 -4.57 3.77
CA LEU A 144 -13.00 -5.57 2.77
C LEU A 144 -13.97 -5.55 1.58
N GLN A 145 -13.45 -5.38 0.37
CA GLN A 145 -14.22 -5.52 -0.87
C GLN A 145 -14.16 -6.95 -1.41
N LEU A 146 -13.00 -7.60 -1.28
CA LEU A 146 -12.75 -8.99 -1.67
C LEU A 146 -12.01 -9.70 -0.53
N ALA A 147 -12.30 -10.98 -0.30
CA ALA A 147 -11.57 -11.83 0.62
C ALA A 147 -11.69 -13.29 0.18
N ALA A 148 -10.58 -14.01 0.17
CA ALA A 148 -10.51 -15.43 -0.14
C ALA A 148 -9.35 -16.11 0.58
N GLY A 149 -9.41 -17.43 0.73
CA GLY A 149 -8.36 -18.23 1.36
C GLY A 149 -8.35 -18.13 2.88
N SER A 150 -7.20 -18.44 3.48
CA SER A 150 -7.04 -18.48 4.94
C SER A 150 -5.67 -17.94 5.37
N GLY A 151 -5.67 -17.21 6.49
CA GLY A 151 -4.47 -16.60 7.09
C GLY A 151 -4.75 -15.26 7.75
N HIS A 152 -3.70 -14.53 8.14
CA HIS A 152 -3.86 -13.27 8.85
C HIS A 152 -4.43 -12.16 7.95
N LEU A 153 -5.45 -11.45 8.46
CA LEU A 153 -5.85 -10.13 7.95
C LEU A 153 -5.03 -9.04 8.63
N LEU A 154 -4.93 -9.13 9.96
CA LEU A 154 -4.08 -8.27 10.77
C LEU A 154 -3.62 -8.99 12.04
N ALA A 155 -2.50 -8.52 12.60
CA ALA A 155 -2.05 -8.88 13.93
C ALA A 155 -1.43 -7.67 14.66
N LEU A 156 -1.51 -7.69 15.98
CA LEU A 156 -0.85 -6.75 16.88
C LEU A 156 0.09 -7.54 17.78
N GLY A 157 1.32 -7.08 17.90
CA GLY A 157 2.36 -7.79 18.65
C GLY A 157 3.71 -7.08 18.61
N SER A 158 4.77 -7.84 18.84
CA SER A 158 6.16 -7.43 18.60
C SER A 158 6.76 -8.23 17.44
N PRO A 159 7.93 -7.85 16.89
CA PRO A 159 8.62 -8.64 15.87
C PRO A 159 8.90 -10.10 16.28
N GLU A 160 9.16 -10.33 17.56
CA GLU A 160 9.46 -11.66 18.12
C GLU A 160 8.20 -12.47 18.41
N ASN A 161 7.09 -11.79 18.72
CA ASN A 161 5.81 -12.41 18.98
C ASN A 161 4.69 -11.57 18.35
N PRO A 162 4.46 -11.73 17.03
CA PRO A 162 3.57 -10.87 16.24
C PRO A 162 2.08 -11.07 16.55
N SER A 163 1.72 -12.17 17.22
CA SER A 163 0.33 -12.61 17.38
C SER A 163 -0.20 -12.45 18.82
N TRP A 164 0.05 -11.32 19.49
CA TRP A 164 -0.57 -11.05 20.80
C TRP A 164 -2.09 -10.95 20.70
N LEU A 165 -2.54 -10.27 19.64
CA LEU A 165 -3.90 -10.27 19.15
C LEU A 165 -3.84 -10.49 17.64
N SER A 166 -4.61 -11.43 17.12
CA SER A 166 -4.68 -11.69 15.68
C SER A 166 -6.11 -11.79 15.19
N LEU A 167 -6.33 -11.32 13.98
CA LEU A 167 -7.58 -11.48 13.24
C LEU A 167 -7.26 -12.26 11.98
N GLN A 168 -7.70 -13.51 11.93
CA GLN A 168 -7.44 -14.41 10.82
C GLN A 168 -8.69 -14.56 9.96
N LEU A 169 -8.52 -14.50 8.64
CA LEU A 169 -9.50 -14.99 7.69
C LEU A 169 -9.45 -16.51 7.67
N GLN A 170 -10.61 -17.15 7.82
CA GLN A 170 -10.80 -18.56 7.56
C GLN A 170 -12.01 -18.69 6.62
N ASP A 171 -11.75 -18.63 5.32
CA ASP A 171 -12.77 -18.60 4.27
C ASP A 171 -13.71 -17.38 4.35
N GLN A 172 -14.93 -17.59 4.86
CA GLN A 172 -15.99 -16.56 4.95
C GLN A 172 -16.27 -16.11 6.40
N LYS A 173 -15.35 -16.41 7.33
CA LYS A 173 -15.41 -15.94 8.71
C LYS A 173 -14.07 -15.35 9.10
N VAL A 174 -14.12 -14.43 10.05
CA VAL A 174 -12.93 -13.91 10.73
C VAL A 174 -12.86 -14.50 12.12
N VAL A 175 -11.66 -14.92 12.52
CA VAL A 175 -11.39 -15.48 13.84
C VAL A 175 -10.47 -14.52 14.59
N LEU A 176 -11.01 -13.90 15.64
CA LEU A 176 -10.23 -13.09 16.57
C LEU A 176 -9.63 -14.02 17.62
N SER A 177 -8.30 -14.01 17.75
CA SER A 177 -7.62 -14.80 18.78
C SER A 177 -6.61 -13.95 19.54
N SER A 178 -6.35 -14.33 20.79
CA SER A 178 -5.32 -13.73 21.63
C SER A 178 -4.55 -14.84 22.34
N VAL A 179 -3.33 -14.52 22.80
CA VAL A 179 -2.46 -15.44 23.56
C VAL A 179 -3.15 -16.05 24.79
N SER A 180 -4.19 -15.41 25.31
CA SER A 180 -4.82 -15.78 26.59
C SER A 180 -6.26 -16.35 26.49
N GLY A 181 -6.72 -16.83 25.34
CA GLY A 181 -8.08 -17.39 25.28
C GLY A 181 -8.46 -18.11 23.98
N PRO A 182 -9.63 -18.78 23.97
CA PRO A 182 -10.18 -19.37 22.75
C PRO A 182 -10.52 -18.28 21.73
N GLY A 183 -10.30 -18.57 20.45
CA GLY A 183 -10.67 -17.66 19.37
C GLY A 183 -12.19 -17.48 19.26
N LEU A 184 -12.62 -16.29 18.87
CA LEU A 184 -14.03 -15.97 18.59
C LEU A 184 -14.20 -15.81 17.09
N ASP A 185 -15.21 -16.47 16.53
CA ASP A 185 -15.54 -16.35 15.11
C ASP A 185 -16.69 -15.38 14.86
N LEU A 186 -16.56 -14.58 13.81
CA LEU A 186 -17.60 -13.70 13.32
C LEU A 186 -17.72 -13.91 11.80
N PRO A 187 -18.92 -14.18 11.26
CA PRO A 187 -19.12 -14.29 9.81
C PRO A 187 -18.75 -12.98 9.11
N LEU A 188 -17.94 -13.07 8.06
CA LEU A 188 -17.45 -11.92 7.32
C LEU A 188 -18.44 -11.50 6.24
N VAL A 189 -18.80 -10.22 6.23
CA VAL A 189 -19.65 -9.61 5.20
C VAL A 189 -18.85 -8.55 4.43
N LEU A 190 -18.59 -8.79 3.14
CA LEU A 190 -17.88 -7.85 2.29
C LEU A 190 -18.66 -6.53 2.12
N GLY A 191 -17.94 -5.42 1.98
CA GLY A 191 -18.48 -4.06 1.84
C GLY A 191 -18.90 -3.38 3.16
N ILE A 192 -19.04 -4.14 4.26
CA ILE A 192 -19.35 -3.62 5.59
C ILE A 192 -18.06 -3.50 6.41
N THR A 193 -17.88 -2.36 7.06
CA THR A 193 -16.73 -2.10 7.92
C THR A 193 -16.67 -3.11 9.08
N LEU A 194 -15.56 -3.83 9.14
CA LEU A 194 -15.14 -4.68 10.25
C LEU A 194 -14.36 -3.81 11.23
N GLN A 195 -14.94 -3.57 12.40
CA GLN A 195 -14.38 -2.72 13.44
C GLN A 195 -13.80 -3.56 14.56
N LEU A 196 -12.58 -3.22 14.99
CA LEU A 196 -11.86 -3.82 16.09
C LEU A 196 -11.57 -2.73 17.12
N LYS A 197 -12.26 -2.78 18.25
CA LYS A 197 -12.11 -1.80 19.34
C LYS A 197 -11.43 -2.45 20.55
N LEU A 198 -10.22 -2.01 20.83
CA LEU A 198 -9.40 -2.44 21.95
C LEU A 198 -9.64 -1.52 23.14
N THR A 199 -9.76 -2.13 24.31
CA THR A 199 -9.80 -1.45 25.61
C THR A 199 -8.92 -2.23 26.60
N VAL A 200 -8.70 -1.69 27.80
CA VAL A 200 -7.77 -2.24 28.79
C VAL A 200 -8.01 -3.73 29.11
N SER A 201 -9.27 -4.18 29.09
CA SER A 201 -9.66 -5.52 29.54
C SER A 201 -10.47 -6.33 28.52
N ARG A 202 -10.70 -5.78 27.31
CA ARG A 202 -11.47 -6.47 26.28
C ARG A 202 -11.20 -5.91 24.89
N VAL A 203 -11.42 -6.77 23.90
CA VAL A 203 -11.47 -6.43 22.48
C VAL A 203 -12.88 -6.70 21.99
N VAL A 204 -13.46 -5.72 21.31
CA VAL A 204 -14.76 -5.84 20.66
C VAL A 204 -14.52 -5.93 19.16
N LEU A 205 -14.91 -7.05 18.55
CA LEU A 205 -14.97 -7.21 17.10
C LEU A 205 -16.42 -7.01 16.68
N SER A 206 -16.69 -6.10 15.75
CA SER A 206 -18.05 -5.84 15.27
C SER A 206 -18.11 -5.64 13.77
N GLN A 207 -19.17 -6.14 13.15
CA GLN A 207 -19.47 -5.89 11.75
C GLN A 207 -20.99 -5.75 11.58
N GLY A 208 -21.44 -4.55 11.21
CA GLY A 208 -22.86 -4.23 11.14
C GLY A 208 -23.56 -4.41 12.51
N THR A 209 -24.52 -5.31 12.59
CA THR A 209 -25.26 -5.61 13.84
C THR A 209 -24.63 -6.72 14.68
N LYS A 210 -23.67 -7.47 14.13
CA LYS A 210 -23.00 -8.57 14.83
C LYS A 210 -21.81 -8.01 15.63
N LYS A 211 -21.62 -8.55 16.83
CA LYS A 211 -20.50 -8.18 17.71
C LYS A 211 -20.07 -9.37 18.54
N GLU A 212 -18.77 -9.51 18.71
CA GLU A 212 -18.13 -10.47 19.60
C GLU A 212 -17.19 -9.74 20.54
N ILE A 213 -17.07 -10.23 21.78
CA ILE A 213 -16.29 -9.59 22.83
C ILE A 213 -15.31 -10.61 23.40
N LEU A 214 -14.02 -10.39 23.15
CA LEU A 214 -12.94 -11.15 23.76
C LEU A 214 -12.48 -10.46 25.03
N ALA A 215 -12.57 -11.14 26.17
CA ALA A 215 -12.01 -10.65 27.42
C ALA A 215 -10.48 -10.84 27.40
N LEU A 216 -9.74 -9.83 27.87
CA LEU A 216 -8.29 -9.84 27.97
C LEU A 216 -7.85 -9.66 29.43
N PRO A 217 -6.71 -10.25 29.83
CA PRO A 217 -6.12 -9.97 31.12
C PRO A 217 -5.73 -8.48 31.21
N PRO A 218 -6.19 -7.74 32.24
CA PRO A 218 -5.94 -6.30 32.34
C PRO A 218 -4.46 -5.97 32.61
N MET A 219 -3.70 -6.91 33.16
CA MET A 219 -2.28 -6.76 33.48
C MET A 219 -1.51 -8.05 33.17
N GLY A 220 -0.21 -7.94 32.88
CA GLY A 220 0.69 -9.05 32.59
C GLY A 220 1.25 -9.05 31.16
N PRO A 221 2.01 -10.10 30.77
CA PRO A 221 2.70 -10.20 29.48
C PRO A 221 1.77 -10.28 28.26
N GLY A 222 0.45 -10.42 28.45
CA GLY A 222 -0.56 -10.36 27.40
C GLY A 222 -1.38 -9.07 27.36
N SER A 223 -1.01 -8.04 28.14
CA SER A 223 -1.73 -6.76 28.14
C SER A 223 -1.38 -5.95 26.90
N LEU A 224 -2.40 -5.59 26.11
CA LEU A 224 -2.22 -4.79 24.89
C LEU A 224 -1.74 -3.36 25.16
N LEU A 225 -1.90 -2.85 26.40
CA LEU A 225 -1.33 -1.56 26.81
C LEU A 225 0.19 -1.54 26.62
N ASN A 226 0.85 -2.67 26.83
CA ASN A 226 2.29 -2.77 26.72
C ASN A 226 2.77 -2.56 25.28
N LEU A 227 1.93 -2.77 24.27
CA LEU A 227 2.28 -2.55 22.86
C LEU A 227 2.59 -1.09 22.55
N TRP A 228 1.88 -0.15 23.19
CA TRP A 228 2.14 1.29 23.05
C TRP A 228 3.15 1.81 24.08
N ALA A 229 3.31 1.12 25.21
CA ALA A 229 4.35 1.45 26.18
C ALA A 229 5.76 1.05 25.71
N GLN A 230 5.86 0.03 24.86
CA GLN A 230 7.12 -0.45 24.28
C GLN A 230 7.37 0.22 22.93
N THR A 231 8.63 0.56 22.64
CA THR A 231 9.02 1.13 21.34
C THR A 231 8.94 0.13 20.18
N GLN A 232 8.73 -1.15 20.48
CA GLN A 232 8.71 -2.26 19.53
C GLN A 232 7.31 -2.76 19.16
N GLY A 233 6.23 -2.09 19.61
CA GLY A 233 4.88 -2.46 19.18
C GLY A 233 4.69 -2.34 17.66
N ARG A 234 4.06 -3.34 17.07
CA ARG A 234 3.79 -3.43 15.62
C ARG A 234 2.33 -3.76 15.31
N LEU A 235 1.87 -3.20 14.19
CA LEU A 235 0.67 -3.63 13.49
C LEU A 235 1.11 -4.33 12.19
N PHE A 236 0.77 -5.60 12.08
CA PHE A 236 0.98 -6.39 10.87
C PHE A 236 -0.34 -6.46 10.09
N LEU A 237 -0.27 -6.32 8.77
CA LEU A 237 -1.38 -6.51 7.83
C LEU A 237 -1.01 -7.63 6.86
N GLY A 238 -1.94 -8.54 6.61
CA GLY A 238 -1.69 -9.72 5.77
C GLY A 238 -0.80 -10.76 6.46
N ALA A 239 -0.02 -11.48 5.67
CA ALA A 239 0.83 -12.57 6.13
C ALA A 239 1.94 -12.08 7.06
N LEU A 240 2.19 -12.83 8.14
CA LEU A 240 3.29 -12.56 9.05
C LEU A 240 4.64 -13.00 8.46
N PRO A 241 5.78 -12.48 8.96
CA PRO A 241 7.10 -12.87 8.48
C PRO A 241 7.32 -14.40 8.56
N GLY A 242 7.56 -15.03 7.41
CA GLY A 242 7.76 -16.49 7.31
C GLY A 242 6.48 -17.33 7.37
N GLU A 243 5.30 -16.72 7.40
CA GLU A 243 4.03 -17.42 7.38
C GLU A 243 3.63 -17.83 5.96
N ALA A 244 3.29 -19.11 5.78
CA ALA A 244 2.64 -19.59 4.57
C ALA A 244 1.13 -19.30 4.64
N SER A 245 0.71 -18.14 4.13
CA SER A 245 -0.69 -17.74 4.07
C SER A 245 -1.26 -17.88 2.66
N SER A 246 -2.49 -18.39 2.56
CA SER A 246 -3.27 -18.41 1.30
C SER A 246 -4.27 -17.25 1.22
N ALA A 247 -4.32 -16.38 2.23
CA ALA A 247 -5.27 -15.28 2.28
C ALA A 247 -4.95 -14.25 1.20
N SER A 248 -5.96 -13.90 0.41
CA SER A 248 -5.93 -12.76 -0.49
C SER A 248 -7.15 -11.89 -0.23
N PHE A 249 -6.94 -10.58 -0.19
CA PHE A 249 -8.03 -9.65 0.12
C PHE A 249 -7.75 -8.27 -0.43
N CYS A 250 -8.84 -7.57 -0.74
CA CYS A 250 -8.84 -6.17 -1.13
C CYS A 250 -9.48 -5.33 -0.03
N LEU A 251 -8.78 -4.30 0.42
CA LEU A 251 -9.29 -3.29 1.34
C LEU A 251 -9.71 -2.04 0.56
N ASP A 252 -10.93 -1.56 0.74
CA ASP A 252 -11.34 -0.19 0.34
C ASP A 252 -10.58 0.86 1.18
N GLY A 253 -10.23 0.48 2.40
CA GLY A 253 -9.37 1.23 3.27
C GLY A 253 -9.15 0.54 4.62
N LEU A 254 -8.17 1.09 5.32
CA LEU A 254 -7.80 0.76 6.69
C LEU A 254 -7.72 2.07 7.47
N TRP A 255 -8.37 2.13 8.63
CA TRP A 255 -8.34 3.29 9.49
C TRP A 255 -7.88 2.91 10.89
N ALA A 256 -7.00 3.72 11.47
CA ALA A 256 -6.65 3.68 12.89
C ALA A 256 -7.16 4.97 13.53
N GLN A 257 -8.02 4.86 14.55
CA GLN A 257 -8.61 6.01 15.24
C GLN A 257 -9.27 7.04 14.29
N GLY A 258 -9.90 6.55 13.22
CA GLY A 258 -10.55 7.39 12.20
C GLY A 258 -9.61 8.00 11.16
N GLN A 259 -8.29 7.89 11.32
CA GLN A 259 -7.33 8.30 10.28
C GLN A 259 -7.03 7.13 9.34
N ARG A 260 -7.13 7.37 8.03
CA ARG A 260 -6.79 6.36 7.02
C ARG A 260 -5.28 6.10 7.04
N LEU A 261 -4.89 4.84 7.11
CA LEU A 261 -3.49 4.44 7.04
C LEU A 261 -3.07 4.25 5.57
N ASP A 262 -1.88 4.75 5.26
CA ASP A 262 -1.26 4.63 3.95
C ASP A 262 -0.21 3.52 3.98
N VAL A 263 -0.38 2.50 3.13
CA VAL A 263 0.50 1.33 3.07
C VAL A 263 1.85 1.66 2.46
N ASP A 264 1.98 2.74 1.71
CA ASP A 264 3.29 3.21 1.22
C ASP A 264 4.16 3.79 2.34
N ARG A 265 3.55 4.15 3.47
CA ARG A 265 4.24 4.62 4.68
C ARG A 265 4.51 3.52 5.70
N ALA A 266 4.27 2.26 5.34
CA ALA A 266 4.59 1.12 6.19
C ALA A 266 6.10 1.07 6.49
N LEU A 267 6.48 0.62 7.69
CA LEU A 267 7.86 0.39 8.10
C LEU A 267 8.55 -0.64 7.19
N SER A 268 7.79 -1.66 6.79
CA SER A 268 8.22 -2.70 5.85
C SER A 268 7.00 -3.24 5.10
N ARG A 269 7.16 -3.59 3.83
CA ARG A 269 6.09 -4.21 3.03
C ARG A 269 6.63 -5.14 1.96
N SER A 270 5.88 -6.18 1.62
CA SER A 270 6.15 -6.99 0.43
C SER A 270 6.05 -6.15 -0.85
N GLN A 271 6.94 -6.38 -1.80
CA GLN A 271 6.96 -5.64 -3.09
C GLN A 271 5.71 -5.88 -3.94
N ASP A 272 5.04 -7.01 -3.72
CA ASP A 272 3.91 -7.44 -4.54
C ASP A 272 2.56 -6.86 -4.10
N ILE A 273 2.49 -6.13 -2.98
CA ILE A 273 1.25 -5.49 -2.52
C ILE A 273 0.88 -4.36 -3.48
N TRP A 274 -0.37 -4.33 -3.94
CA TRP A 274 -0.89 -3.21 -4.72
C TRP A 274 -1.49 -2.19 -3.75
N THR A 275 -0.79 -1.08 -3.53
CA THR A 275 -1.12 -0.14 -2.46
C THR A 275 -2.33 0.74 -2.77
N HIS A 276 -2.66 0.95 -4.04
CA HIS A 276 -3.79 1.81 -4.46
C HIS A 276 -4.69 1.21 -5.53
N SER A 277 -4.55 -0.08 -5.84
CA SER A 277 -5.48 -0.77 -6.73
C SER A 277 -5.86 -2.16 -6.26
N CYS A 278 -7.07 -2.56 -6.61
CA CYS A 278 -7.56 -3.92 -6.49
C CYS A 278 -8.08 -4.45 -7.83
N PRO A 279 -7.99 -5.76 -8.08
CA PRO A 279 -8.61 -6.37 -9.25
C PRO A 279 -10.14 -6.39 -9.07
N GLN A 280 -10.90 -6.18 -10.16
CA GLN A 280 -12.38 -6.17 -10.10
C GLN A 280 -13.00 -7.54 -9.79
N SER A 281 -12.32 -8.62 -10.19
CA SER A 281 -12.65 -9.99 -9.80
C SER A 281 -11.46 -10.61 -9.07
N PRO A 282 -11.69 -11.53 -8.13
CA PRO A 282 -10.62 -12.39 -7.63
C PRO A 282 -10.19 -13.25 -8.82
N GLY A 283 -9.21 -12.78 -9.58
CA GLY A 283 -8.70 -13.49 -10.74
C GLY A 283 -8.32 -14.90 -10.31
N ASN A 284 -8.86 -15.90 -11.00
CA ASN A 284 -8.25 -17.23 -10.98
C ASN A 284 -6.79 -16.99 -11.37
N GLY A 285 -5.88 -17.27 -10.45
CA GLY A 285 -4.44 -17.21 -10.69
C GLY A 285 -4.03 -18.29 -11.69
N THR A 286 -4.42 -18.12 -12.94
CA THR A 286 -4.04 -18.91 -14.11
C THR A 286 -4.30 -18.04 -15.34
N ASP A 287 -3.37 -17.14 -15.65
CA ASP A 287 -3.01 -16.83 -17.04
C ASP A 287 -1.62 -16.17 -17.04
N THR A 288 -0.58 -16.99 -17.23
CA THR A 288 0.06 -17.33 -18.50
C THR A 288 1.07 -16.26 -18.93
N THR A 289 2.33 -16.62 -18.71
CA THR A 289 3.46 -16.18 -19.50
C THR A 289 3.11 -16.23 -20.99
N HIS A 290 3.14 -15.07 -21.65
CA HIS A 290 3.44 -14.94 -23.07
C HIS A 290 4.23 -13.66 -23.30
#